data_AF-A0A7X6XWF4-F1
#
_entry.id   AF-A0A7X6XWF4-F1
#
_cell.length_a   1.000
_cell.length_b   1.000
_cell.length_c   1.000
_cell.angle_alpha   90.00
_cell.angle_beta   90.00
_cell.angle_gamma   90.00
#
_symmetry.space_group_name_H-M   'P 1'
#
loop_
_entity.id
_entity.type
_entity.pdbx_description
1 polymer ?
#
loop_
_entity_poly.entity_id
_entity_poly.type
_entity_poly.pdbx_seq_one_letter_code
_entity_poly.pdbx_strand_id
1 'polypeptide(L)'
;IGSGKSSEVVEAIKKARMQAVKNVKKIDIVDNRTISHDCVGEAGAAKVLLKSAKAGTGIIAGGPVRTVLELAGLKDVVSKSLGSSNSRNMVNATVVALKQLKRAEEVAKLRGKTVEELFG
;
A
#
# COMPACT_ATOMS: atom_id res chain seq x y z
N ILE A 1 -4.04 -5.76 7.81
CA ILE A 1 -4.92 -4.83 8.58
C ILE A 1 -5.89 -5.66 9.41
N GLY A 2 -6.17 -5.24 10.64
CA GLY A 2 -7.14 -5.90 11.53
C GLY A 2 -7.94 -4.87 12.34
N SER A 3 -9.12 -5.28 12.80
CA SER A 3 -10.00 -4.48 13.64
C SER A 3 -10.58 -5.34 14.75
N GLY A 4 -10.61 -4.83 15.98
CA GLY A 4 -11.17 -5.52 17.12
C GLY A 4 -12.22 -4.66 17.81
N LYS A 5 -13.27 -5.29 18.31
CA LYS A 5 -14.27 -4.65 19.17
C LYS A 5 -14.38 -5.47 20.46
N SER A 6 -14.34 -4.78 21.59
CA SER A 6 -14.53 -5.33 22.93
C SER A 6 -15.01 -4.21 23.84
N SER A 7 -15.57 -4.56 25.00
CA SER A 7 -15.89 -3.61 26.07
C SER A 7 -14.63 -2.95 26.63
N GLU A 8 -13.56 -3.74 26.80
CA GLU A 8 -12.26 -3.27 27.27
C GLU A 8 -11.33 -2.89 26.11
N VAL A 9 -10.62 -1.78 26.26
CA VAL A 9 -9.70 -1.25 25.25
C VAL A 9 -8.56 -2.21 24.96
N VAL A 10 -7.95 -2.80 26.00
CA VAL A 10 -6.81 -3.73 25.87
C VAL A 10 -7.22 -4.96 25.07
N GLU A 11 -8.40 -5.51 25.36
CA GLU A 11 -8.91 -6.70 24.68
C GLU A 11 -9.29 -6.41 23.22
N ALA A 12 -9.81 -5.21 22.93
CA ALA A 12 -10.06 -4.77 21.56
C ALA A 12 -8.76 -4.67 20.73
N ILE A 13 -7.67 -4.18 21.33
CA ILE A 13 -6.35 -4.10 20.69
C ILE A 13 -5.79 -5.50 20.41
N LYS A 14 -5.90 -6.44 21.37
CA LYS A 14 -5.46 -7.83 21.17
C LYS A 14 -6.20 -8.49 20.00
N LYS A 15 -7.53 -8.35 19.94
CA LYS A 15 -8.35 -8.85 18.82
C LYS A 15 -7.95 -8.22 17.49
N ALA A 16 -7.73 -6.91 17.46
CA ALA A 16 -7.27 -6.21 16.26
C ALA A 16 -5.91 -6.73 15.77
N ARG A 17 -4.96 -6.94 16.70
CA ARG A 17 -3.62 -7.48 16.40
C ARG A 17 -3.70 -8.90 15.83
N MET A 18 -4.47 -9.78 16.47
CA MET A 18 -4.65 -11.16 15.99
C MET A 18 -5.22 -11.20 14.57
N GLN A 19 -6.22 -10.36 14.28
CA GLN A 19 -6.76 -10.26 12.93
C GLN A 19 -5.75 -9.66 11.94
N ALA A 20 -4.95 -8.67 12.37
CA ALA A 20 -3.95 -8.05 11.51
C ALA A 20 -2.86 -9.04 11.08
N VAL A 21 -2.37 -9.88 11.99
CA VAL A 21 -1.36 -10.91 11.72
C VAL A 21 -1.86 -11.93 10.69
N LYS A 22 -3.13 -12.35 10.77
CA LYS A 22 -3.74 -13.26 9.78
C LYS A 22 -3.83 -12.64 8.38
N ASN A 23 -3.90 -11.31 8.31
CA ASN A 23 -4.10 -10.56 7.07
C ASN A 23 -2.81 -9.91 6.52
N VAL A 24 -1.64 -10.42 6.92
CA VAL A 24 -0.36 -9.95 6.38
C VAL A 24 -0.27 -10.30 4.89
N LYS A 25 0.19 -9.35 4.09
CA LYS A 25 0.40 -9.50 2.66
C LYS A 25 1.80 -9.01 2.32
N LYS A 26 2.47 -9.73 1.42
CA LYS A 26 3.75 -9.29 0.85
C LYS A 26 3.46 -8.21 -0.19
N ILE A 27 4.31 -7.20 -0.24
CA ILE A 27 4.20 -6.06 -1.13
C ILE A 27 5.52 -5.98 -1.91
N ASP A 28 5.42 -5.76 -3.21
CA ASP A 28 6.58 -5.59 -4.07
C ASP A 28 7.18 -4.20 -3.89
N ILE A 29 8.43 -4.20 -3.46
CA ILE A 29 9.25 -3.00 -3.31
C ILE A 29 10.35 -3.04 -4.37
N VAL A 30 10.56 -1.91 -5.04
CA VAL A 30 11.63 -1.68 -6.02
C VAL A 30 12.76 -0.91 -5.34
N ASP A 31 14.00 -1.32 -5.61
CA ASP A 31 15.23 -0.77 -5.03
C ASP A 31 15.26 -0.72 -3.50
N ASN A 32 14.47 -1.58 -2.83
CA ASN A 32 14.22 -1.54 -1.39
C ASN A 32 13.77 -0.15 -0.89
N ARG A 33 13.07 0.61 -1.74
CA ARG A 33 12.81 2.04 -1.52
C ARG A 33 11.43 2.54 -1.98
N THR A 34 11.01 2.23 -3.21
CA THR A 34 9.82 2.83 -3.87
C THR A 34 8.90 1.76 -4.46
N ILE A 35 7.72 2.18 -4.94
CA ILE A 35 6.78 1.37 -5.71
C ILE A 35 7.16 1.32 -7.20
N SER A 36 6.75 0.24 -7.89
CA SER A 36 7.07 -0.03 -9.30
C SER A 36 6.43 0.94 -10.29
N HIS A 37 5.17 1.31 -10.07
CA HIS A 37 4.40 2.20 -10.92
C HIS A 37 3.33 2.91 -10.10
N ASP A 38 2.77 3.97 -10.67
CA ASP A 38 1.71 4.74 -10.01
C ASP A 38 0.40 3.95 -10.04
N CYS A 39 -0.28 3.86 -8.89
CA CYS A 39 -1.51 3.09 -8.76
C CYS A 39 -2.55 3.82 -7.93
N VAL A 40 -3.81 3.47 -8.16
CA VAL A 40 -4.95 4.07 -7.46
C VAL A 40 -5.75 2.96 -6.78
N GLY A 41 -5.84 3.04 -5.46
CA GLY A 41 -6.65 2.13 -4.67
C GLY A 41 -7.96 2.78 -4.26
N GLU A 42 -9.03 1.97 -4.28
CA GLU A 42 -10.36 2.39 -3.89
C GLU A 42 -10.94 1.43 -2.85
N ALA A 43 -11.60 1.99 -1.83
CA ALA A 43 -12.34 1.22 -0.85
C ALA A 43 -13.54 2.04 -0.35
N GLY A 44 -14.74 1.62 -0.73
CA GLY A 44 -15.96 2.42 -0.52
C GLY A 44 -15.81 3.79 -1.19
N ALA A 45 -16.03 4.87 -0.44
CA ALA A 45 -15.87 6.24 -0.93
C ALA A 45 -14.44 6.81 -0.82
N ALA A 46 -13.46 6.05 -0.31
CA ALA A 46 -12.08 6.51 -0.22
C ALA A 46 -11.30 6.10 -1.47
N LYS A 47 -10.55 7.05 -2.04
CA LYS A 47 -9.68 6.87 -3.20
C LYS A 47 -8.29 7.40 -2.87
N VAL A 48 -7.27 6.56 -2.98
CA VAL A 48 -5.88 6.89 -2.64
C VAL A 48 -5.01 6.67 -3.86
N LEU A 49 -4.37 7.74 -4.33
CA LEU A 49 -3.34 7.69 -5.35
C LEU A 49 -1.99 7.45 -4.65
N LEU A 50 -1.25 6.45 -5.11
CA LEU A 50 0.15 6.21 -4.77
C LEU A 50 0.99 6.49 -6.00
N LYS A 51 2.03 7.30 -5.82
CA LYS A 51 2.96 7.71 -6.86
C LYS A 51 4.39 7.38 -6.45
N SER A 52 5.13 6.81 -7.39
CA SER A 52 6.55 6.53 -7.24
C SER A 52 7.34 7.83 -7.04
N ALA A 53 8.39 7.77 -6.22
CA ALA A 53 9.18 8.95 -5.87
C ALA A 53 10.69 8.72 -6.05
N LYS A 54 11.41 9.82 -6.32
CA LYS A 54 12.87 9.81 -6.43
C LYS A 54 13.52 9.51 -5.08
N ALA A 55 14.75 9.02 -5.11
CA ALA A 55 15.50 8.72 -3.89
C ALA A 55 15.63 9.96 -3.00
N GLY A 56 15.32 9.80 -1.71
CA GLY A 56 15.42 10.87 -0.72
C GLY A 56 14.21 11.81 -0.64
N THR A 57 13.09 11.47 -1.28
CA THR A 57 11.83 12.23 -1.16
C THR A 57 11.14 12.01 0.19
N GLY A 58 11.35 10.84 0.80
CA GLY A 58 10.64 10.40 1.98
C GLY A 58 9.19 9.97 1.66
N ILE A 59 8.45 9.68 2.73
CA ILE A 59 7.03 9.31 2.64
C ILE A 59 6.18 10.57 2.81
N ILE A 60 5.60 11.04 1.72
CA ILE A 60 4.69 12.18 1.70
C ILE A 60 3.27 11.65 1.59
N ALA A 61 2.62 11.47 2.73
CA ALA A 61 1.31 10.84 2.81
C ALA A 61 0.47 11.37 3.98
N GLY A 62 -0.86 11.28 3.85
CA GLY A 62 -1.78 11.54 4.96
C GLY A 62 -1.62 10.50 6.06
N GLY A 63 -1.86 10.87 7.34
CA GLY A 63 -1.54 10.04 8.51
C GLY A 63 -1.87 8.55 8.39
N PRO A 64 -3.11 8.16 8.09
CA PRO A 64 -3.48 6.73 7.99
C PRO A 64 -2.77 5.99 6.85
N VAL A 65 -2.51 6.66 5.73
CA VAL A 65 -1.78 6.10 4.59
C VAL A 65 -0.30 5.97 4.92
N ARG A 66 0.27 7.00 5.56
CA ARG A 66 1.68 7.05 5.98
C ARG A 66 2.05 5.87 6.87
N THR A 67 1.26 5.60 7.90
CA THR A 67 1.50 4.46 8.81
C THR A 67 1.53 3.12 8.06
N VAL A 68 0.67 2.95 7.05
CA VAL A 68 0.67 1.72 6.24
C VAL A 68 1.92 1.63 5.38
N LEU A 69 2.33 2.72 4.74
CA LEU A 69 3.53 2.75 3.90
C LEU A 69 4.82 2.54 4.70
N GLU A 70 4.91 3.13 5.90
CA GLU A 70 6.02 2.93 6.84
C GLU A 70 6.13 1.47 7.28
N LEU A 71 5.00 0.87 7.69
CA LEU A 71 4.95 -0.55 8.08
C LEU A 71 5.22 -1.50 6.90
N ALA A 72 4.93 -1.08 5.68
CA ALA A 72 5.27 -1.83 4.48
C ALA A 72 6.78 -1.78 4.15
N GLY A 73 7.55 -0.89 4.78
CA GLY A 73 8.99 -0.73 4.53
C GLY A 73 9.32 0.15 3.33
N LEU A 74 8.35 0.92 2.82
CA LEU A 74 8.59 1.90 1.76
C LEU A 74 9.30 3.11 2.35
N LYS A 75 10.24 3.68 1.59
CA LYS A 75 11.03 4.86 2.03
C LYS A 75 10.64 6.11 1.26
N ASP A 76 10.34 5.97 -0.02
CA ASP A 76 10.05 7.10 -0.90
C ASP A 76 8.75 6.83 -1.67
N VAL A 77 7.68 7.52 -1.27
CA VAL A 77 6.37 7.45 -1.92
C VAL A 77 5.64 8.77 -1.70
N VAL A 78 5.02 9.28 -2.75
CA VAL A 78 4.08 10.40 -2.64
C VAL A 78 2.67 9.85 -2.78
N SER A 79 1.77 10.27 -1.91
CA SER A 79 0.37 9.87 -1.98
C SER A 79 -0.58 11.04 -1.80
N LYS A 80 -1.76 10.90 -2.39
CA LYS A 80 -2.86 11.85 -2.20
C LYS A 80 -4.18 11.10 -2.02
N SER A 81 -4.93 11.48 -0.99
CA SER A 81 -6.33 11.08 -0.87
C SER A 81 -7.18 11.99 -1.75
N LEU A 82 -7.96 11.39 -2.64
CA LEU A 82 -8.81 12.04 -3.63
C LEU A 82 -10.31 11.89 -3.31
N GLY A 83 -10.65 11.19 -2.24
CA GLY A 83 -12.04 10.89 -1.85
C GLY A 83 -12.27 11.12 -0.36
N SER A 84 -13.04 10.22 0.26
CA SER A 84 -13.35 10.28 1.70
C SER A 84 -12.11 10.29 2.59
N SER A 85 -12.15 11.10 3.65
CA SER A 85 -11.13 11.19 4.70
C SER A 85 -11.30 10.16 5.82
N ASN A 86 -12.21 9.18 5.68
CA ASN A 86 -12.38 8.11 6.65
C ASN A 86 -11.11 7.24 6.73
N SER A 87 -10.45 7.24 7.89
CA SER A 87 -9.18 6.56 8.14
C SER A 87 -9.21 5.07 7.81
N ARG A 88 -10.30 4.38 8.15
CA ARG A 88 -10.44 2.94 7.89
C ARG A 88 -10.48 2.63 6.41
N ASN A 89 -11.21 3.44 5.64
CA ASN A 89 -11.33 3.26 4.20
C ASN A 89 -10.04 3.67 3.49
N MET A 90 -9.37 4.75 3.92
CA MET A 90 -8.06 5.12 3.36
C MET A 90 -7.01 4.02 3.56
N VAL A 91 -6.96 3.41 4.75
CA VAL A 91 -6.05 2.28 5.03
C VAL A 91 -6.36 1.08 4.14
N ASN A 92 -7.64 0.73 3.97
CA ASN A 92 -8.05 -0.35 3.08
C ASN A 92 -7.72 -0.05 1.60
N ALA A 93 -8.02 1.17 1.14
CA ALA A 93 -7.72 1.63 -0.22
C ALA A 93 -6.22 1.59 -0.50
N THR A 94 -5.39 1.99 0.47
CA THR A 94 -3.92 1.91 0.36
C THR A 94 -3.46 0.47 0.17
N VAL A 95 -4.00 -0.49 0.92
CA VAL A 95 -3.65 -1.90 0.76
C VAL A 95 -4.15 -2.47 -0.57
N VAL A 96 -5.29 -2.00 -1.08
CA VAL A 96 -5.76 -2.36 -2.44
C VAL A 96 -4.79 -1.83 -3.48
N ALA A 97 -4.35 -0.58 -3.38
CA ALA A 97 -3.36 0.02 -4.29
C ALA A 97 -2.05 -0.78 -4.31
N LEU A 98 -1.51 -1.11 -3.13
CA LEU A 98 -0.25 -1.85 -3.00
C LEU A 98 -0.33 -3.28 -3.55
N LYS A 99 -1.52 -3.90 -3.54
CA LYS A 99 -1.73 -5.23 -4.14
C LYS A 99 -1.79 -5.22 -5.66
N GLN A 100 -2.08 -4.07 -6.27
CA GLN A 100 -2.13 -3.95 -7.73
C GLN A 100 -0.74 -3.80 -8.35
N LEU A 101 0.27 -3.50 -7.54
CA LEU A 101 1.65 -3.42 -7.98
C LEU A 101 2.08 -4.75 -8.56
N LYS A 102 2.77 -4.67 -9.69
CA LYS A 102 3.36 -5.79 -10.42
C LYS A 102 4.78 -5.43 -10.75
N ARG A 103 5.67 -6.40 -10.71
CA ARG A 103 7.06 -6.21 -11.15
C ARG A 103 7.15 -6.25 -12.67
N ALA A 104 8.12 -5.53 -13.23
CA ALA A 104 8.38 -5.57 -14.67
C ALA A 104 8.61 -7.01 -15.17
N GLU A 105 9.31 -7.83 -14.39
CA GLU A 105 9.53 -9.26 -14.68
C GLU A 105 8.23 -10.07 -14.79
N GLU A 106 7.26 -9.81 -13.90
CA GLU A 106 5.97 -10.51 -13.94
C GLU A 106 5.15 -10.08 -15.15
N VAL A 107 5.20 -8.79 -15.49
CA VAL A 107 4.55 -8.25 -16.69
C VAL A 107 5.20 -8.81 -17.96
N ALA A 108 6.52 -8.97 -17.98
CA ALA A 108 7.28 -9.57 -19.08
C ALA A 108 6.83 -11.01 -19.34
N LYS A 109 6.78 -11.82 -18.27
CA LYS A 109 6.28 -13.21 -18.33
C LYS A 109 4.83 -13.29 -18.79
N LEU A 110 3.96 -12.42 -18.28
CA LEU A 110 2.55 -12.36 -18.69
C LEU A 110 2.38 -12.02 -20.17
N ARG A 111 3.28 -11.20 -20.72
CA ARG A 111 3.24 -10.74 -22.12
C ARG A 111 4.09 -11.58 -23.07
N GLY A 112 4.82 -12.58 -22.57
CA GLY A 112 5.72 -13.41 -23.38
C GLY A 112 6.88 -12.63 -24.00
N LYS A 113 7.29 -11.51 -23.40
CA LYS A 113 8.36 -10.63 -23.87
C LYS A 113 9.54 -10.63 -22.91
N THR A 114 10.73 -10.25 -23.38
CA THR A 114 11.86 -10.00 -22.48
C THR A 114 11.70 -8.68 -21.74
N VAL A 115 12.42 -8.51 -20.63
CA VAL A 115 12.40 -7.26 -19.85
C VAL A 115 12.93 -6.09 -20.68
N GLU A 116 13.92 -6.34 -21.53
CA GLU A 116 14.51 -5.35 -22.44
C GLU A 116 13.49 -4.83 -23.47
N GLU A 117 12.63 -5.70 -24.01
CA GLU A 117 11.55 -5.31 -24.92
C GLU A 117 10.41 -4.51 -24.26
N LEU A 118 10.37 -4.44 -22.93
CA LEU A 118 9.40 -3.63 -22.18
C LEU A 118 9.90 -2.21 -21.91
N PHE A 119 11.21 -2.02 -21.88
CA PHE A 119 11.85 -0.71 -21.69
C PHE A 119 12.38 -0.11 -23.00
N GLY A 120 12.36 -0.90 -24.09
CA GLY A 120 12.78 -0.53 -25.45
C GLY A 120 11.83 0.41 -26.17
#